data_AF-B8IY72-F1
#
_entry.id   AF-B8IY72-F1
#
_cell.length_a   1.000
_cell.length_b   1.000
_cell.length_c   1.000
_cell.angle_alpha   90.00
_cell.angle_beta   90.00
_cell.angle_gamma   90.00
#
_symmetry.space_group_name_H-M   'P 1'
#
loop_
_entity.id
_entity.type
_entity.pdbx_description
1 polymer ?
#
loop_
_entity_poly.entity_id
_entity_poly.type
_entity_poly.pdbx_seq_one_letter_code
_entity_poly.pdbx_strand_id
1 'polypeptide(L)'
;MKTLVITLFALTFLWAGGAQARSVKEMSQAIKEPIEIEASGSKRMNVMFPHTAHKGISCFHCHHEEGSDGRYVACTECHATPGARERDPMSMFMAFHSKNSDRSCLGCHKKLAAENPGKFPQFKGCRPCHMSPAAREAAEAAKAAKK
;
A
#
# COMPACT_ATOMS: atom_id res chain seq x y z
N MET A 1 -37.13 19.73 -31.57
CA MET A 1 -36.80 18.37 -31.10
C MET A 1 -35.29 18.09 -31.09
N LYS A 2 -34.52 18.44 -32.13
CA LYS A 2 -33.05 18.23 -32.18
C LYS A 2 -32.23 19.02 -31.13
N THR A 3 -32.63 20.25 -30.80
CA THR A 3 -31.92 21.10 -29.83
C THR A 3 -32.13 20.69 -28.37
N LEU A 4 -33.26 20.05 -28.08
CA LEU A 4 -33.66 19.60 -26.74
C LEU A 4 -32.92 18.31 -26.30
N VAL A 5 -32.42 17.53 -27.27
CA VAL A 5 -31.62 16.31 -27.02
C VAL A 5 -30.14 16.66 -26.76
N ILE A 6 -29.62 17.73 -27.39
CA ILE A 6 -28.23 18.16 -27.26
C ILE A 6 -27.96 18.83 -25.91
N THR A 7 -28.93 19.60 -25.39
CA THR A 7 -28.81 20.23 -24.07
C THR A 7 -28.91 19.22 -22.92
N LEU A 8 -29.68 18.14 -23.09
CA LEU A 8 -29.78 17.07 -22.09
C LEU A 8 -28.45 16.29 -21.91
N PHE A 9 -27.71 16.08 -23.00
CA PHE A 9 -26.42 15.37 -22.96
C PHE A 9 -25.28 16.20 -22.34
N ALA A 10 -25.34 17.52 -22.48
CA ALA A 10 -24.36 18.44 -21.89
C ALA A 10 -24.51 18.56 -20.35
N LEU A 11 -25.75 18.51 -19.82
CA LEU A 11 -25.98 18.53 -18.38
C LEU A 11 -25.55 17.23 -17.67
N THR A 12 -25.61 16.08 -18.34
CA THR A 12 -25.18 14.80 -17.75
C THR A 12 -23.65 14.69 -17.60
N PHE A 13 -22.87 15.33 -18.47
CA PHE A 13 -21.40 15.32 -18.38
C PHE A 13 -20.86 16.19 -17.23
N LEU A 14 -21.57 17.26 -16.83
CA LEU A 14 -21.13 18.10 -15.71
C LEU A 14 -21.31 17.44 -14.34
N TRP A 15 -22.23 16.48 -14.19
CA TRP A 15 -22.46 15.80 -12.90
C TRP A 15 -21.57 14.56 -12.70
N ALA A 16 -21.13 13.90 -13.77
CA ALA A 16 -20.29 12.70 -13.68
C ALA A 16 -18.77 12.98 -13.54
N GLY A 17 -18.29 14.17 -13.88
CA GLY A 17 -16.86 14.51 -13.88
C GLY A 17 -16.23 14.67 -12.49
N GLY A 18 -17.00 15.07 -11.48
CA GLY A 18 -16.49 15.39 -10.15
C GLY A 18 -16.05 14.17 -9.32
N ALA A 19 -16.71 13.02 -9.50
CA ALA A 19 -16.39 11.80 -8.76
C ALA A 19 -15.09 11.12 -9.28
N GLN A 20 -14.90 11.10 -10.60
CA GLN A 20 -13.74 10.46 -11.21
C GLN A 20 -12.43 11.23 -10.94
N ALA A 21 -12.46 12.58 -10.96
CA ALA A 21 -11.28 13.41 -10.74
C ALA A 21 -10.71 13.31 -9.31
N ARG A 22 -11.55 13.06 -8.30
CA ARG A 22 -11.09 12.86 -6.91
C ARG A 22 -10.30 11.55 -6.77
N SER A 23 -10.78 10.47 -7.38
CA SER A 23 -10.13 9.16 -7.32
C SER A 23 -8.72 9.14 -7.92
N VAL A 24 -8.49 9.86 -9.03
CA VAL A 24 -7.18 9.93 -9.70
C VAL A 24 -6.17 10.74 -8.88
N LYS A 25 -6.60 11.84 -8.26
CA LYS A 25 -5.73 12.66 -7.40
C LYS A 25 -5.30 11.88 -6.16
N GLU A 26 -6.24 11.22 -5.49
CA GLU A 26 -5.97 10.41 -4.29
C GLU A 26 -5.04 9.24 -4.60
N MET A 27 -5.31 8.51 -5.69
CA MET A 27 -4.42 7.43 -6.16
C MET A 27 -3.01 7.96 -6.48
N SER A 28 -2.91 9.08 -7.20
CA SER A 28 -1.61 9.68 -7.51
C SER A 28 -0.85 10.11 -6.26
N GLN A 29 -1.55 10.60 -5.23
CA GLN A 29 -0.92 11.00 -3.97
C GLN A 29 -0.44 9.78 -3.18
N ALA A 30 -1.25 8.71 -3.09
CA ALA A 30 -0.89 7.46 -2.43
C ALA A 30 0.35 6.79 -3.06
N ILE A 31 0.57 6.98 -4.37
CA ILE A 31 1.77 6.50 -5.06
C ILE A 31 3.00 7.37 -4.74
N LYS A 32 2.82 8.69 -4.58
CA LYS A 32 3.93 9.64 -4.36
C LYS A 32 4.41 9.68 -2.92
N GLU A 33 3.50 9.56 -1.96
CA GLU A 33 3.79 9.66 -0.53
C GLU A 33 3.79 8.27 0.14
N PRO A 34 4.68 8.01 1.12
CA PRO A 34 4.63 6.78 1.88
C PRO A 34 3.35 6.68 2.71
N ILE A 35 2.62 5.58 2.57
CA ILE A 35 1.44 5.27 3.37
C ILE A 35 1.85 4.58 4.67
N GLU A 36 1.07 4.72 5.74
CA GLU A 36 1.26 3.97 6.98
C GLU A 36 0.34 2.75 6.98
N ILE A 37 0.90 1.56 7.19
CA ILE A 37 0.14 0.32 7.34
C ILE A 37 -0.10 0.07 8.82
N GLU A 38 -1.35 0.24 9.26
CA GLU A 38 -1.79 0.14 10.65
C GLU A 38 -2.43 -1.23 10.96
N ALA A 39 -1.66 -2.31 10.85
CA ALA A 39 -2.21 -3.67 10.89
C ALA A 39 -2.23 -4.34 12.28
N SER A 40 -1.61 -3.75 13.30
CA SER A 40 -1.29 -4.45 14.55
C SER A 40 -1.92 -3.86 15.81
N GLY A 41 -2.61 -2.72 15.69
CA GLY A 41 -3.09 -1.93 16.84
C GLY A 41 -1.98 -1.27 17.69
N SER A 42 -0.71 -1.49 17.35
CA SER A 42 0.44 -0.86 18.01
C SER A 42 1.11 0.10 17.06
N LYS A 43 1.07 1.40 17.38
CA LYS A 43 1.74 2.45 16.59
C LYS A 43 3.16 2.02 16.26
N ARG A 44 3.92 1.50 17.24
CA ARG A 44 5.33 1.05 17.07
C ARG A 44 5.54 -0.01 15.98
N MET A 45 4.54 -0.84 15.71
CA MET A 45 4.61 -1.92 14.74
C MET A 45 4.09 -1.52 13.36
N ASN A 46 3.51 -0.32 13.22
CA ASN A 46 3.13 0.23 11.92
C ASN A 46 4.35 0.35 11.00
N VAL A 47 4.13 0.09 9.72
CA VAL A 47 5.16 0.12 8.68
C VAL A 47 4.84 1.25 7.71
N MET A 48 5.83 2.10 7.45
CA MET A 48 5.74 3.08 6.37
C MET A 48 6.06 2.39 5.05
N PHE A 49 5.10 2.35 4.13
CA PHE A 49 5.24 1.72 2.82
C PHE A 49 5.37 2.78 1.70
N PRO A 50 6.55 2.90 1.08
CA PRO A 50 6.76 3.77 -0.07
C PRO A 50 6.51 3.04 -1.39
N HIS A 51 5.42 3.36 -2.10
CA HIS A 51 5.17 2.86 -3.46
C HIS A 51 6.31 3.19 -4.43
N THR A 52 6.94 4.35 -4.26
CA THR A 52 8.07 4.80 -5.11
C THR A 52 9.26 3.84 -5.08
N ALA A 53 9.51 3.16 -3.96
CA ALA A 53 10.56 2.14 -3.85
C ALA A 53 10.20 0.83 -4.56
N HIS A 54 8.93 0.66 -4.94
CA HIS A 54 8.37 -0.53 -5.58
C HIS A 54 7.88 -0.26 -7.01
N LYS A 55 8.24 0.89 -7.62
CA LYS A 55 7.78 1.34 -8.96
C LYS A 55 7.99 0.31 -10.10
N GLY A 56 8.93 -0.61 -9.95
CA GLY A 56 9.21 -1.67 -10.94
C GLY A 56 8.40 -2.96 -10.74
N ILE A 57 7.52 -3.02 -9.75
CA ILE A 57 6.70 -4.19 -9.42
C ILE A 57 5.28 -3.92 -9.89
N SER A 58 4.65 -4.91 -10.54
CA SER A 58 3.25 -4.81 -10.97
C SER A 58 2.33 -4.52 -9.78
N CYS A 59 1.35 -3.64 -9.96
CA CYS A 59 0.35 -3.34 -8.92
C CYS A 59 -0.33 -4.63 -8.44
N PHE A 60 -0.67 -5.52 -9.36
CA PHE A 60 -1.30 -6.82 -9.11
C PHE A 60 -0.40 -7.84 -8.41
N HIS A 61 0.89 -7.56 -8.27
CA HIS A 61 1.76 -8.41 -7.46
C HIS A 61 1.40 -8.32 -5.97
N CYS A 62 1.10 -7.09 -5.51
CA CYS A 62 0.70 -6.81 -4.12
C CYS A 62 -0.83 -6.73 -3.99
N HIS A 63 -1.49 -5.95 -4.85
CA HIS A 63 -2.95 -5.92 -4.98
C HIS A 63 -3.42 -7.08 -5.87
N HIS A 64 -3.16 -8.30 -5.41
CA HIS A 64 -3.43 -9.53 -6.17
C HIS A 64 -4.92 -9.87 -6.28
N GLU A 65 -5.78 -9.08 -5.65
CA GLU A 65 -7.23 -9.18 -5.68
C GLU A 65 -7.81 -7.75 -5.53
N GLU A 66 -8.95 -7.51 -6.15
CA GLU A 66 -9.70 -6.26 -6.00
C GLU A 66 -10.76 -6.40 -4.90
N GLY A 67 -11.15 -5.28 -4.30
CA GLY A 67 -12.27 -5.22 -3.38
C GLY A 67 -13.60 -5.46 -4.08
N SER A 68 -14.66 -5.53 -3.28
CA SER A 68 -16.03 -5.79 -3.74
C SER A 68 -16.56 -4.81 -4.80
N ASP A 69 -15.94 -3.64 -4.95
CA ASP A 69 -16.28 -2.61 -5.93
C ASP A 69 -15.28 -2.49 -7.09
N GLY A 70 -14.42 -3.49 -7.28
CA GLY A 70 -13.44 -3.53 -8.37
C GLY A 70 -12.27 -2.54 -8.21
N ARG A 71 -12.01 -2.08 -6.99
CA ARG A 71 -10.88 -1.17 -6.69
C ARG A 71 -9.85 -1.85 -5.81
N TYR A 72 -8.62 -1.34 -5.83
CA TYR A 72 -7.61 -1.74 -4.86
C TYR A 72 -8.01 -1.34 -3.45
N VAL A 73 -7.91 -2.29 -2.53
CA VAL A 73 -8.26 -2.14 -1.12
C VAL A 73 -7.07 -2.42 -0.22
N ALA A 74 -7.20 -2.06 1.06
CA ALA A 74 -6.22 -2.39 2.07
C ALA A 74 -6.17 -3.91 2.28
N CYS A 75 -4.98 -4.45 2.56
CA CYS A 75 -4.80 -5.89 2.79
C CYS A 75 -5.70 -6.39 3.94
N THR A 76 -5.99 -5.54 4.92
CA THR A 76 -6.87 -5.81 6.08
C THR A 76 -8.32 -6.05 5.74
N GLU A 77 -8.78 -5.68 4.54
CA GLU A 77 -10.16 -5.96 4.12
C GLU A 77 -10.38 -7.47 3.94
N CYS A 78 -9.41 -8.18 3.39
CA CYS A 78 -9.47 -9.64 3.21
C CYS A 78 -8.65 -10.40 4.26
N HIS A 79 -7.47 -9.88 4.63
CA HIS A 79 -6.55 -10.55 5.55
C HIS A 79 -6.80 -10.19 7.02
N ALA A 80 -8.06 -10.04 7.45
CA ALA A 80 -8.40 -9.33 8.69
C ALA A 80 -7.96 -9.97 10.01
N THR A 81 -7.58 -11.26 10.04
CA THR A 81 -7.25 -11.96 11.30
C THR A 81 -6.02 -11.32 11.98
N PRO A 82 -6.17 -10.75 13.20
CA PRO A 82 -5.09 -10.09 13.90
C PRO A 82 -4.21 -11.09 14.66
N GLY A 83 -2.99 -10.67 15.00
CA GLY A 83 -2.12 -11.39 15.94
C GLY A 83 -0.72 -11.67 15.39
N ALA A 84 0.30 -11.27 16.16
CA ALA A 84 1.71 -11.39 15.74
C ALA A 84 2.24 -12.84 15.72
N ARG A 85 1.44 -13.81 16.15
CA ARG A 85 1.78 -15.24 16.17
C ARG A 85 0.87 -16.08 15.28
N GLU A 86 0.00 -15.44 14.51
CA GLU A 86 -0.89 -16.15 13.61
C GLU A 86 -0.09 -16.90 12.53
N ARG A 87 -0.65 -18.02 12.08
CA ARG A 87 -0.09 -18.92 11.06
C ARG A 87 -1.07 -19.17 9.92
N ASP A 88 -2.33 -18.80 10.07
CA ASP A 88 -3.31 -18.79 8.99
C ASP A 88 -2.81 -17.92 7.82
N PRO A 89 -2.75 -18.44 6.58
CA PRO A 89 -2.44 -17.67 5.39
C PRO A 89 -3.32 -16.43 5.18
N MET A 90 -4.58 -16.47 5.64
CA MET A 90 -5.53 -15.36 5.59
C MET A 90 -5.32 -14.33 6.70
N SER A 91 -4.34 -14.50 7.57
CA SER A 91 -4.03 -13.50 8.59
C SER A 91 -3.24 -12.32 8.07
N MET A 92 -3.42 -11.17 8.72
CA MET A 92 -2.62 -9.97 8.47
C MET A 92 -1.13 -10.25 8.63
N PHE A 93 -0.78 -11.06 9.65
CA PHE A 93 0.60 -11.37 9.93
C PHE A 93 1.24 -12.16 8.78
N MET A 94 0.57 -13.20 8.29
CA MET A 94 1.12 -14.06 7.23
C MET A 94 1.09 -13.38 5.86
N ALA A 95 0.12 -12.51 5.58
CA ALA A 95 0.09 -11.68 4.37
C ALA A 95 1.40 -10.86 4.21
N PHE A 96 1.97 -10.38 5.31
CA PHE A 96 3.22 -9.61 5.29
C PHE A 96 4.49 -10.43 5.58
N HIS A 97 4.40 -11.48 6.40
CA HIS A 97 5.58 -12.18 6.95
C HIS A 97 5.77 -13.61 6.43
N SER A 98 4.94 -14.10 5.51
CA SER A 98 5.14 -15.44 4.93
C SER A 98 6.45 -15.52 4.15
N LYS A 99 7.44 -16.25 4.67
CA LYS A 99 8.74 -16.44 4.01
C LYS A 99 8.66 -17.19 2.68
N ASN A 100 7.56 -17.89 2.43
CA ASN A 100 7.37 -18.79 1.30
C ASN A 100 6.50 -18.16 0.19
N SER A 101 6.06 -16.91 0.37
CA SER A 101 5.30 -16.16 -0.62
C SER A 101 6.13 -14.98 -1.10
N ASP A 102 6.29 -14.85 -2.42
CA ASP A 102 6.92 -13.69 -3.05
C ASP A 102 6.01 -12.46 -3.08
N ARG A 103 4.74 -12.60 -2.68
CA ARG A 103 3.80 -11.48 -2.47
C ARG A 103 3.92 -10.88 -1.07
N SER A 104 4.44 -11.63 -0.11
CA SER A 104 4.66 -11.08 1.24
C SER A 104 5.89 -10.18 1.23
N CYS A 105 5.86 -9.15 2.08
CA CYS A 105 6.98 -8.23 2.24
C CYS A 105 8.26 -8.99 2.60
N LEU A 106 8.18 -9.88 3.61
CA LEU A 106 9.34 -10.61 4.10
C LEU A 106 9.86 -11.63 3.07
N GLY A 107 8.97 -12.34 2.37
CA GLY A 107 9.36 -13.35 1.40
C GLY A 107 10.07 -12.74 0.19
N CYS A 108 9.49 -11.69 -0.40
CA CYS A 108 10.11 -10.96 -1.51
C CYS A 108 11.46 -10.34 -1.09
N HIS A 109 11.51 -9.65 0.04
CA HIS A 109 12.73 -9.01 0.52
C HIS A 109 13.84 -10.03 0.83
N LYS A 110 13.50 -11.18 1.41
CA LYS A 110 14.48 -12.26 1.62
C LYS A 110 15.02 -12.81 0.31
N LYS A 111 14.17 -12.96 -0.71
CA LYS A 111 14.60 -13.36 -2.05
C LYS A 111 15.58 -12.34 -2.65
N LEU A 112 15.26 -11.05 -2.58
CA LEU A 112 16.17 -9.98 -3.01
C LEU A 112 17.52 -10.01 -2.26
N ALA A 113 17.50 -10.23 -0.94
CA ALA A 113 18.71 -10.34 -0.14
C ALA A 113 19.54 -11.59 -0.47
N ALA A 114 18.90 -12.68 -0.87
CA ALA A 114 19.57 -13.91 -1.28
C ALA A 114 20.19 -13.78 -2.68
N GLU A 115 19.47 -13.18 -3.63
CA GLU A 115 19.92 -12.98 -5.01
C GLU A 115 20.99 -11.88 -5.11
N ASN A 116 20.89 -10.85 -4.26
CA ASN A 116 21.77 -9.68 -4.31
C ASN A 116 22.24 -9.26 -2.91
N PRO A 117 23.03 -10.09 -2.22
CA PRO A 117 23.38 -9.89 -0.81
C PRO A 117 24.15 -8.59 -0.54
N GLY A 118 24.92 -8.08 -1.51
CA GLY A 118 25.62 -6.80 -1.41
C GLY A 118 24.71 -5.57 -1.56
N LYS A 119 23.60 -5.70 -2.29
CA LYS A 119 22.67 -4.59 -2.56
C LYS A 119 21.56 -4.49 -1.51
N PHE A 120 21.13 -5.63 -0.97
CA PHE A 120 20.03 -5.70 0.00
C PHE A 120 20.41 -6.44 1.30
N PRO A 121 21.55 -6.13 1.94
CA PRO A 121 21.96 -6.81 3.17
C PRO A 121 20.96 -6.62 4.33
N GLN A 122 20.20 -5.52 4.32
CA GLN A 122 19.24 -5.14 5.36
C GLN A 122 17.95 -5.98 5.37
N PHE A 123 17.66 -6.71 4.29
CA PHE A 123 16.40 -7.43 4.10
C PHE A 123 16.40 -8.86 4.71
N LYS A 124 16.99 -9.00 5.89
CA LYS A 124 17.16 -10.29 6.59
C LYS A 124 16.42 -10.40 7.93
N GLY A 125 15.81 -9.31 8.41
CA GLY A 125 15.15 -9.27 9.73
C GLY A 125 13.96 -8.31 9.79
N CYS A 126 13.59 -7.89 11.01
CA CYS A 126 12.43 -7.01 11.26
C CYS A 126 12.62 -5.57 10.77
N ARG A 127 13.87 -5.12 10.70
CA ARG A 127 14.29 -3.83 10.15
C ARG A 127 14.67 -4.03 8.68
N PRO A 128 14.51 -3.01 7.81
CA PRO A 128 14.15 -1.62 8.11
C PRO A 128 12.64 -1.35 8.26
N CYS A 129 11.78 -2.32 7.96
CA CYS A 129 10.32 -2.14 7.94
C CYS A 129 9.77 -1.65 9.29
N HIS A 130 10.15 -2.33 10.38
CA HIS A 130 9.83 -1.89 11.74
C HIS A 130 10.92 -0.92 12.24
N MET A 131 10.71 0.37 11.95
CA MET A 131 11.62 1.45 12.30
C MET A 131 11.84 1.56 13.82
N SER A 132 13.04 2.00 14.24
CA SER A 132 13.26 2.37 15.65
C SER A 132 12.48 3.65 15.97
N PRO A 133 12.15 3.90 17.25
CA PRO A 133 11.54 5.16 17.68
C PRO A 133 12.24 6.40 17.11
N ALA A 134 13.56 6.48 17.26
CA ALA A 134 14.37 7.58 16.70
C ALA A 134 14.26 7.70 15.16
N ALA A 135 14.18 6.57 14.44
CA ALA A 135 14.04 6.61 12.98
C ALA A 135 12.64 7.09 12.56
N ARG A 136 11.60 6.78 13.35
CA ARG A 136 10.25 7.30 13.13
C ARG A 136 10.18 8.79 13.40
N GLU A 137 10.73 9.26 14.51
CA GLU A 137 10.79 10.68 14.85
C GLU A 137 11.53 11.46 13.76
N ALA A 138 12.65 10.95 13.25
CA ALA A 138 13.36 11.55 12.13
C ALA A 138 12.50 11.60 10.86
N ALA A 139 11.73 10.55 10.56
CA ALA A 139 10.83 10.53 9.41
C ALA A 139 9.63 11.50 9.57
N GLU A 140 9.06 11.60 10.77
CA GLU A 140 8.00 12.56 11.10
C GLU A 140 8.51 14.00 11.00
N ALA A 141 9.71 14.31 11.53
CA ALA A 141 10.36 15.61 11.42
C ALA A 141 10.67 15.98 9.97
N ALA A 142 11.17 15.04 9.16
CA ALA A 142 11.44 15.25 7.75
C ALA A 142 10.16 15.50 6.92
N LYS A 143 9.02 14.92 7.32
CA LYS A 143 7.71 15.25 6.73
C LYS A 143 7.27 16.66 7.11
N ALA A 144 7.40 17.04 8.39
CA ALA A 144 7.03 18.36 8.88
C ALA A 144 7.81 19.50 8.20
N ALA A 145 9.09 19.29 7.90
CA ALA A 145 9.94 20.28 7.22
C ALA A 145 9.61 20.48 5.73
N LYS A 146 8.80 19.60 5.11
CA LYS A 146 8.40 19.68 3.70
C LYS A 146 7.01 20.31 3.50
N LYS A 147 6.32 20.63 4.59
CA LYS A 147 4.99 21.23 4.61
C LYS A 147 5.11 22.73 4.86
#